data_AF-A0A9W6XI56-F1
#
_entry.id   AF-A0A9W6XI56-F1
#
_cell.length_a   1.000
_cell.length_b   1.000
_cell.length_c   1.000
_cell.angle_alpha   90.00
_cell.angle_beta   90.00
_cell.angle_gamma   90.00
#
_symmetry.space_group_name_H-M   'P 1'
#
loop_
_entity.id
_entity.type
_entity.pdbx_description
1 polymer ?
#
loop_
_entity_poly.entity_id
_entity_poly.type
_entity_poly.pdbx_seq_one_letter_code
_entity_poly.pdbx_strand_id
1 'polypeptide(L)'
;MFAYELEGLRRLNIQDIKWGSSYRVKVRGRTGKMVYVSNVSRPINQRLVAKQYNVSTETLEKHLSPDYKADPKYRFYNGNYMESHLYEGVEATDFYDKLENYWKVRILNTVKLDEAEGRQHSGRDRSGCWKPLEGKNEDSKVID
;
A
#
# COMPACT_ATOMS: atom_id res chain seq x y z
N MET A 1 2.84 5.92 10.02
CA MET A 1 4.10 5.57 9.35
C MET A 1 3.91 5.76 7.86
N PHE A 2 4.81 6.47 7.20
CA PHE A 2 4.80 6.68 5.77
C PHE A 2 5.32 5.45 5.01
N ALA A 3 5.01 5.36 3.72
CA ALA A 3 5.44 4.23 2.88
C ALA A 3 6.98 4.13 2.78
N TYR A 4 7.68 5.26 2.62
CA TYR A 4 9.15 5.29 2.58
C TYR A 4 9.78 4.87 3.91
N GLU A 5 9.19 5.24 5.05
CA GLU A 5 9.66 4.79 6.36
C GLU A 5 9.54 3.25 6.47
N LEU A 6 8.43 2.69 6.02
CA LEU A 6 8.17 1.24 6.03
C LEU A 6 9.21 0.50 5.18
N GLU A 7 9.48 1.02 3.98
CA GLU A 7 10.49 0.45 3.09
C GLU A 7 11.89 0.55 3.69
N GLY A 8 12.22 1.69 4.31
CA GLY A 8 13.44 1.91 5.06
C GLY A 8 13.67 0.86 6.15
N LEU A 9 12.62 0.55 6.93
CA LEU A 9 12.67 -0.48 7.96
C LEU A 9 12.88 -1.89 7.37
N ARG A 10 12.18 -2.23 6.29
CA ARG A 10 12.31 -3.54 5.62
C ARG A 10 13.72 -3.75 5.07
N ARG A 11 14.34 -2.70 4.53
CA ARG A 11 15.75 -2.72 4.07
C ARG A 11 16.74 -3.00 5.21
N LEU A 12 16.38 -2.64 6.44
CA LEU A 12 17.16 -2.91 7.65
C LEU A 12 16.76 -4.23 8.33
N ASN A 13 15.90 -5.03 7.70
CA ASN A 13 15.36 -6.26 8.27
C ASN A 13 14.63 -6.05 9.62
N ILE A 14 14.02 -4.87 9.80
CA ILE A 14 13.23 -4.53 10.98
C ILE A 14 11.79 -4.95 10.73
N GLN A 15 11.19 -5.69 11.66
CA GLN A 15 9.84 -6.21 11.52
C GLN A 15 8.79 -5.12 11.76
N ASP A 16 7.97 -4.86 10.72
CA ASP A 16 6.76 -4.05 10.80
C ASP A 16 5.53 -4.90 11.14
N ILE A 17 4.62 -4.33 11.95
CA ILE A 17 3.35 -4.96 12.32
C ILE A 17 2.21 -4.11 11.77
N LYS A 18 1.35 -4.72 10.96
CA LYS A 18 0.11 -4.08 10.49
C LYS A 18 -0.88 -3.92 11.65
N TRP A 19 -1.34 -2.70 11.88
CA TRP A 19 -2.26 -2.33 12.95
C TRP A 19 -3.40 -1.47 12.38
N GLY A 20 -4.48 -2.13 11.95
CA GLY A 20 -5.57 -1.47 11.23
C GLY A 20 -5.10 -0.93 9.88
N SER A 21 -5.29 0.37 9.64
CA SER A 21 -4.83 1.10 8.45
C SER A 21 -3.38 1.61 8.54
N SER A 22 -2.68 1.35 9.65
CA SER A 22 -1.32 1.86 9.90
C SER A 22 -0.35 0.73 10.24
N TYR A 23 0.95 1.06 10.30
CA TYR A 23 2.00 0.13 10.70
C TYR A 23 2.68 0.60 11.98
N ARG A 24 3.16 -0.35 12.78
CA ARG A 24 3.89 -0.08 14.02
C ARG A 24 5.10 -0.99 14.15
N VAL A 25 6.13 -0.50 14.84
CA VAL A 25 7.30 -1.29 15.22
C VAL A 25 7.24 -1.58 16.71
N LYS A 26 7.42 -2.85 17.07
CA LYS A 26 7.50 -3.30 18.45
C LYS A 26 8.92 -3.03 18.98
N VAL A 27 9.04 -2.24 20.04
CA VAL A 27 10.32 -1.89 20.68
C VAL A 27 10.23 -1.97 22.19
N ARG A 28 11.36 -2.11 22.87
CA ARG A 28 11.44 -1.97 24.32
C ARG A 28 11.56 -0.48 24.68
N GLY A 29 10.58 0.03 25.41
CA GLY A 29 10.55 1.43 25.86
C GLY A 29 11.57 1.73 26.96
N ARG A 30 11.69 3.01 27.33
CA ARG A 30 12.63 3.48 28.37
C ARG A 30 12.43 2.78 29.73
N THR A 31 11.19 2.46 30.07
CA THR A 31 10.80 1.78 31.31
C THR A 31 10.96 0.25 31.24
N GLY A 32 11.51 -0.29 30.15
CA GLY A 32 11.67 -1.73 29.93
C GLY A 32 10.41 -2.46 29.46
N LYS A 33 9.26 -1.79 29.39
CA LYS A 33 8.00 -2.34 28.84
C LYS A 33 8.03 -2.35 27.31
N MET A 34 7.33 -3.30 26.70
CA MET A 34 7.16 -3.32 25.24
C MET A 34 6.17 -2.22 24.81
N VAL A 35 6.55 -1.46 23.79
CA VAL A 35 5.77 -0.34 23.24
C VAL A 35 5.70 -0.50 21.73
N TYR A 36 4.57 -0.11 21.14
CA TYR A 36 4.35 -0.09 19.70
C TYR A 36 4.47 1.34 19.17
N VAL A 37 5.49 1.59 18.37
CA VAL A 37 5.79 2.91 17.82
C VAL A 37 5.17 3.04 16.43
N SER A 38 4.33 4.06 16.23
CA SER A 38 3.70 4.36 14.93
C SER A 38 4.44 5.44 14.12
N ASN A 39 5.18 6.33 14.79
CA ASN A 39 5.93 7.43 14.16
C ASN A 39 7.43 7.23 14.44
N VAL A 40 8.15 6.69 13.46
CA VAL A 40 9.56 6.35 13.59
C VAL A 40 10.47 7.53 13.29
N SER A 41 9.99 8.53 12.55
CA SER A 41 10.69 9.80 12.30
C SER A 41 11.07 10.57 13.57
N ARG A 42 10.40 10.34 14.71
CA ARG A 42 10.78 11.03 15.96
C ARG A 42 12.13 10.52 16.47
N PRO A 43 13.10 11.40 16.79
CA PRO A 43 14.46 10.97 17.19
C PRO A 43 14.48 10.11 18.45
N ILE A 44 13.55 10.34 19.38
CA ILE A 44 13.38 9.49 20.57
C ILE A 44 13.03 8.05 20.17
N ASN A 45 12.14 7.90 19.19
CA ASN A 45 11.68 6.60 18.72
C ASN A 45 12.74 5.92 17.87
N GLN A 46 13.48 6.67 17.04
CA GLN A 46 14.65 6.15 16.32
C GLN A 46 15.66 5.55 17.28
N ARG A 47 15.98 6.23 18.39
CA ARG A 47 16.89 5.68 19.42
C ARG A 47 16.38 4.38 20.03
N LEU A 48 15.07 4.25 20.27
CA LEU A 48 14.48 3.01 20.78
C LEU A 48 14.56 1.87 19.77
N VAL A 49 14.28 2.15 18.50
CA VAL A 49 14.38 1.18 17.40
C VAL A 49 15.84 0.78 17.17
N ALA A 50 16.74 1.74 17.03
CA ALA A 50 18.17 1.53 16.87
C ALA A 50 18.74 0.62 17.98
N LYS A 51 18.39 0.89 19.25
CA LYS A 51 18.81 0.06 20.38
C LYS A 51 18.23 -1.35 20.35
N GLN A 52 16.96 -1.50 19.96
CA GLN A 52 16.28 -2.79 19.92
C GLN A 52 16.84 -3.72 18.84
N TYR A 53 17.15 -3.17 17.67
CA TYR A 53 17.58 -3.92 16.48
C TYR A 53 19.10 -3.88 16.27
N ASN A 54 19.85 -3.28 17.20
CA ASN A 54 21.30 -3.13 17.14
C ASN A 54 21.79 -2.46 15.84
N VAL A 55 21.09 -1.40 15.42
CA VAL A 55 21.44 -0.59 14.24
C VAL A 55 21.93 0.77 14.71
N SER A 56 22.92 1.37 14.04
CA SER A 56 23.35 2.73 14.38
C SER A 56 22.24 3.74 14.06
N THR A 57 22.11 4.77 14.90
CA THR A 57 21.08 5.81 14.71
C THR A 57 21.22 6.52 13.37
N GLU A 58 22.46 6.76 12.92
CA GLU A 58 22.76 7.38 11.64
C GLU A 58 22.33 6.51 10.46
N THR A 59 22.57 5.19 10.53
CA THR A 59 22.13 4.26 9.48
C THR A 59 20.61 4.18 9.42
N LEU A 60 19.95 4.15 10.59
CA LEU A 60 18.49 4.17 10.67
C LEU A 60 17.91 5.45 10.08
N GLU A 61 18.45 6.62 10.46
CA GLU A 61 18.03 7.91 9.93
C GLU A 61 18.22 8.00 8.42
N LYS A 62 19.39 7.56 7.92
CA LYS A 62 19.67 7.47 6.50
C LYS A 62 18.61 6.63 5.79
N HIS A 63 18.30 5.44 6.30
CA HIS A 63 17.33 4.53 5.68
C HIS A 63 15.88 5.00 5.77
N LEU A 64 15.53 5.82 6.76
CA LEU A 64 14.21 6.41 6.93
C LEU A 64 14.03 7.72 6.15
N SER A 65 15.11 8.28 5.59
CA SER A 65 15.04 9.49 4.77
C SER A 65 14.27 9.21 3.48
N PRO A 66 13.34 10.09 3.07
CA PRO A 66 12.60 9.94 1.83
C PRO A 66 13.52 9.91 0.59
N ASP A 67 14.68 10.56 0.68
CA ASP A 67 15.64 10.66 -0.43
C ASP A 67 16.56 9.42 -0.52
N TYR A 68 16.50 8.50 0.44
CA TYR A 68 17.45 7.41 0.52
C TYR A 68 17.14 6.26 -0.45
N LYS A 69 18.09 6.04 -1.37
CA LYS A 69 17.90 5.19 -2.56
C LYS A 69 16.65 5.59 -3.35
N ALA A 70 16.24 6.85 -3.27
CA ALA A 70 15.39 7.42 -4.32
C ALA A 70 16.17 7.29 -5.62
N ASP A 71 15.55 6.71 -6.64
CA ASP A 71 16.15 6.62 -7.97
C ASP A 71 16.46 8.06 -8.41
N PRO A 72 17.72 8.45 -8.62
CA PRO A 72 18.07 9.83 -8.96
C PRO A 72 17.40 10.27 -10.27
N LYS A 73 16.99 9.29 -11.09
CA LYS A 73 16.28 9.46 -12.34
C LYS A 73 14.77 9.58 -12.17
N TYR A 74 14.24 9.50 -10.96
CA TYR A 74 12.81 9.53 -10.69
C TYR A 74 12.50 10.50 -9.55
N ARG A 75 11.61 11.45 -9.81
CA ARG A 75 11.12 12.41 -8.82
C ARG A 75 9.61 12.37 -8.77
N PHE A 76 9.10 12.29 -7.54
CA PHE A 76 7.68 12.30 -7.27
C PHE A 76 7.29 13.64 -6.63
N TYR A 77 6.32 14.32 -7.24
CA TYR A 77 5.74 15.53 -6.71
C TYR A 77 4.27 15.26 -6.39
N ASN A 78 3.93 15.35 -5.10
CA ASN A 78 2.55 15.25 -4.65
C ASN A 78 1.94 16.65 -4.55
N GLY A 79 1.11 17.03 -5.51
CA GLY A 79 0.30 18.24 -5.44
C GLY A 79 -1.08 17.97 -4.84
N ASN A 80 -1.73 19.00 -4.28
CA ASN A 80 -3.06 18.85 -3.64
C ASN A 80 -4.14 18.27 -4.57
N TYR A 81 -4.00 18.46 -5.89
CA TYR A 81 -4.99 18.02 -6.89
C TYR A 81 -4.43 17.06 -7.93
N MET A 82 -3.10 16.90 -7.98
CA MET A 82 -2.45 16.11 -9.03
C MET A 82 -1.12 15.56 -8.54
N GLU A 83 -0.92 14.27 -8.79
CA GLU A 83 0.34 13.58 -8.61
C GLU A 83 1.16 13.70 -9.90
N SER A 84 2.43 14.10 -9.79
CA SER A 84 3.34 14.22 -10.94
C SER A 84 4.57 13.33 -10.74
N HIS A 85 4.87 12.53 -11.77
CA HIS A 85 5.98 11.58 -11.80
C HIS A 85 6.96 12.01 -12.89
N LEU A 86 8.13 12.52 -12.50
CA LEU A 86 9.17 12.98 -13.41
C LEU A 86 10.27 11.93 -13.54
N TYR A 87 10.60 11.53 -14.77
CA TYR A 87 11.68 10.61 -15.07
C TYR A 87 12.76 11.32 -15.91
N GLU A 88 14.00 11.39 -15.41
CA GLU A 88 15.14 12.07 -16.07
C GLU A 88 16.22 11.04 -16.43
N GLY A 89 16.64 10.97 -17.70
CA GLY A 89 17.73 10.09 -18.14
C GLY A 89 17.43 8.59 -18.07
N VAL A 90 16.15 8.22 -18.19
CA VAL A 90 15.66 6.84 -18.33
C VAL A 90 15.54 6.50 -19.82
N GLU A 91 15.93 5.29 -20.23
CA GLU A 91 15.66 4.84 -21.59
C GLU A 91 14.15 4.70 -21.84
N ALA A 92 13.72 4.93 -23.08
CA ALA A 92 12.32 4.88 -23.46
C ALA A 92 11.68 3.51 -23.14
N THR A 93 12.42 2.42 -23.37
CA THR A 93 12.03 1.04 -23.06
C THR A 93 11.71 0.85 -21.57
N ASP A 94 12.66 1.20 -20.69
CA ASP A 94 12.47 1.14 -19.24
C ASP A 94 11.29 2.00 -18.74
N PHE A 95 11.06 3.15 -19.39
CA PHE A 95 9.93 4.02 -19.08
C PHE A 95 8.59 3.37 -19.44
N TYR A 96 8.47 2.80 -20.65
CA TYR A 96 7.24 2.14 -21.08
C TYR A 96 6.95 0.88 -20.28
N ASP A 97 7.97 0.10 -19.90
CA ASP A 97 7.80 -1.08 -19.04
C ASP A 97 7.28 -0.71 -17.64
N LYS A 98 7.79 0.39 -17.06
CA LYS A 98 7.28 0.93 -15.79
C LYS A 98 5.82 1.38 -15.91
N LEU A 99 5.47 2.07 -17.02
CA LEU A 99 4.09 2.47 -17.28
C LEU A 99 3.17 1.25 -17.41
N GLU A 100 3.56 0.26 -18.23
CA GLU A 100 2.76 -0.93 -18.46
C GLU A 100 2.50 -1.68 -17.14
N ASN A 101 3.52 -1.80 -16.28
CA ASN A 101 3.37 -2.38 -14.95
C ASN A 101 2.44 -1.57 -14.05
N TYR A 102 2.53 -0.23 -14.05
CA TYR A 102 1.61 0.62 -13.29
C TYR A 102 0.15 0.41 -13.73
N TRP A 103 -0.11 0.39 -15.04
CA TRP A 103 -1.44 0.15 -15.59
C TRP A 103 -1.94 -1.26 -15.30
N LYS A 104 -1.10 -2.29 -15.46
CA LYS A 104 -1.43 -3.68 -15.11
C LYS A 104 -1.88 -3.79 -13.65
N VAL A 105 -1.10 -3.23 -12.71
CA VAL A 105 -1.45 -3.24 -11.28
C VAL A 105 -2.75 -2.48 -11.01
N ARG A 106 -2.95 -1.31 -11.63
CA ARG A 106 -4.15 -0.49 -11.42
C ARG A 106 -5.41 -1.16 -11.96
N ILE A 107 -5.35 -1.72 -13.17
CA ILE A 107 -6.45 -2.45 -13.82
C ILE A 107 -6.80 -3.70 -13.01
N LEU A 108 -5.80 -4.49 -12.60
CA LEU A 108 -6.01 -5.67 -11.75
C LEU A 108 -6.66 -5.33 -10.41
N ASN A 109 -6.33 -4.19 -9.80
CA ASN A 109 -6.95 -3.76 -8.55
C ASN A 109 -8.41 -3.32 -8.74
N THR A 110 -8.76 -2.68 -9.87
CA THR A 110 -10.17 -2.39 -10.20
C THR A 110 -10.98 -3.66 -10.45
N VAL A 111 -10.45 -4.63 -11.20
CA VAL A 111 -11.16 -5.90 -11.45
C VAL A 111 -11.39 -6.69 -10.17
N LYS A 112 -10.41 -6.69 -9.25
CA LYS A 112 -10.57 -7.33 -7.93
C LYS A 112 -11.58 -6.62 -7.02
N LEU A 113 -11.78 -5.31 -7.19
CA LEU A 113 -12.82 -4.57 -6.47
C LEU A 113 -14.21 -4.92 -7.01
N ASP A 114 -14.34 -5.10 -8.32
CA ASP A 114 -15.61 -5.50 -8.96
C ASP A 114 -15.99 -6.96 -8.68
N GLU A 115 -15.02 -7.86 -8.46
CA GLU A 115 -15.29 -9.24 -8.02
C GLU A 115 -15.63 -9.34 -6.52
N ALA A 116 -15.07 -8.46 -5.69
CA ALA A 116 -15.34 -8.43 -4.25
C ALA A 116 -16.68 -7.73 -3.93
N GLU A 117 -17.08 -6.73 -4.71
CA GLU A 117 -18.42 -6.16 -4.73
C GLU A 117 -19.27 -6.91 -5.75
N GLY A 118 -19.88 -8.04 -5.41
CA GLY A 118 -20.70 -8.86 -6.31
C GLY A 118 -21.79 -8.09 -7.09
N ARG A 119 -21.41 -7.37 -8.13
CA ARG A 119 -22.29 -6.66 -9.05
C ARG A 119 -22.73 -7.64 -10.11
N GLN A 120 -23.87 -8.26 -9.87
CA GLN A 120 -24.65 -8.85 -10.95
C GLN A 120 -24.87 -7.77 -12.02
N HIS A 121 -24.32 -7.99 -13.21
CA HIS A 121 -24.57 -7.16 -14.37
C HIS A 121 -26.08 -7.17 -14.66
N SER A 122 -26.74 -6.05 -14.40
CA SER A 122 -28.04 -5.81 -14.99
C SER A 122 -27.81 -5.52 -16.49
N GLY A 123 -28.62 -6.15 -17.35
CA GLY A 123 -28.68 -5.83 -18.78
C GLY A 123 -29.76 -4.79 -19.02
N ARG A 124 -29.49 -3.80 -19.88
CA ARG A 124 -30.46 -2.75 -20.25
C ARG A 124 -31.31 -3.25 -21.41
N ASP A 125 -32.63 -3.31 -21.23
CA ASP A 125 -33.53 -3.62 -22.35
C ASP A 125 -33.70 -2.39 -23.27
N ARG A 126 -34.28 -2.59 -24.45
CA ARG A 126 -34.45 -1.53 -25.46
C ARG A 126 -35.42 -0.41 -25.04
N SER A 127 -36.04 -0.50 -23.87
CA SER A 127 -36.91 0.55 -23.29
C SER A 127 -36.18 1.43 -22.27
N GLY A 128 -34.93 1.10 -21.93
CA GLY A 128 -34.11 1.90 -21.02
C GLY A 128 -34.47 1.75 -19.53
N CYS A 129 -35.36 0.83 -19.17
CA CYS A 129 -35.77 0.58 -17.80
C CYS A 129 -35.03 -0.62 -17.20
N TRP A 130 -34.46 -0.47 -16.01
CA TRP A 130 -33.72 -1.54 -15.33
C TRP A 130 -34.69 -2.49 -14.63
N LYS A 131 -34.63 -3.78 -14.97
CA LYS A 131 -35.34 -4.84 -14.22
C LYS A 131 -34.37 -5.82 -13.57
N PRO A 132 -34.63 -6.26 -12.32
CA PRO A 132 -33.95 -7.41 -11.73
C PRO A 132 -34.30 -8.68 -12.51
N LEU A 133 -33.32 -9.56 -12.74
CA LEU A 133 -33.57 -10.90 -13.29
C LEU A 133 -34.17 -11.78 -12.20
N GLU A 134 -35.42 -12.18 -12.36
CA GLU A 134 -36.06 -13.18 -11.49
C GLU A 134 -35.33 -14.52 -11.63
N GLY A 135 -34.70 -14.95 -10.55
CA GLY A 135 -34.14 -16.29 -10.44
C GLY A 135 -35.26 -17.32 -10.44
N LYS A 136 -35.18 -18.29 -11.36
CA LYS A 136 -35.99 -19.50 -11.32
C LYS A 136 -35.55 -20.32 -10.10
N ASN A 137 -36.36 -20.34 -9.05
CA ASN A 137 -36.24 -21.32 -7.98
C ASN A 137 -36.92 -22.62 -8.43
N GLU A 138 -36.13 -23.55 -8.93
CA GLU A 138 -36.47 -24.97 -8.87
C GLU A 138 -36.22 -25.42 -7.43
N ASP A 139 -37.29 -25.66 -6.66
CA ASP A 139 -37.27 -26.55 -5.49
C ASP A 139 -38.73 -26.89 -5.12
N SER A 140 -39.28 -27.89 -5.81
CA SER A 140 -40.49 -28.59 -5.38
C SER A 140 -40.05 -29.82 -4.61
N LYS A 141 -40.16 -29.79 -3.28
CA LYS A 141 -39.98 -30.96 -2.41
C LYS A 141 -41.17 -31.06 -1.46
N VAL A 142 -42.20 -31.79 -1.85
CA VAL A 142 -43.22 -32.38 -0.95
C VAL A 142 -43.79 -33.62 -1.62
N ILE A 143 -43.54 -34.81 -1.07
CA ILE A 143 -44.50 -35.93 -1.06
C ILE A 143 -44.25 -36.68 0.25
N ASP A 144 -45.22 -36.61 1.17
CA ASP A 144 -45.62 -37.73 2.04
C ASP A 144 -46.72 -38.50 1.29
#